data_AF-A0A1J5BB29-F1
#
_entry.id   AF-A0A1J5BB29-F1
#
_cell.length_a   1.000
_cell.length_b   1.000
_cell.length_c   1.000
_cell.angle_alpha   90.00
_cell.angle_beta   90.00
_cell.angle_gamma   90.00
#
_symmetry.space_group_name_H-M   'P 1'
#
loop_
_entity.id
_entity.type
_entity.pdbx_description
1 polymer ?
#
loop_
_entity_poly.entity_id
_entity_poly.type
_entity_poly.pdbx_seq_one_letter_code
_entity_poly.pdbx_strand_id
1 'polypeptide(L)'
;MNHFVVHDEADSVGVVVVEGVKAGTRLSGWIMDQDKDIKVKALSDIPIGHKLAIKSLRKGGTVIKYGVDIGCVTADIAVGEHVHTQNLKTKRW
;
A
#
# COMPACT_ATOMS: atom_id res chain seq x y z
N MET A 1 -16.15 -7.55 4.33
CA MET A 1 -15.67 -7.26 2.97
C MET A 1 -14.30 -6.58 3.08
N ASN A 2 -13.31 -7.08 2.34
CA ASN A 2 -11.96 -6.55 2.37
C ASN A 2 -11.85 -5.41 1.36
N HIS A 3 -11.30 -4.28 1.77
CA HIS A 3 -11.10 -3.09 0.93
C HIS A 3 -9.75 -3.14 0.21
N PHE A 4 -8.76 -3.79 0.82
CA PHE A 4 -7.45 -4.04 0.21
C PHE A 4 -6.91 -5.40 0.64
N VAL A 5 -5.93 -5.89 -0.10
CA VAL A 5 -5.23 -7.15 0.19
C VAL A 5 -3.73 -6.96 0.20
N VAL A 6 -3.03 -7.73 1.02
CA VAL A 6 -1.58 -7.75 1.16
C VAL A 6 -1.14 -9.20 1.02
N HIS A 7 -0.05 -9.47 0.29
CA HIS A 7 0.41 -10.84 0.14
C HIS A 7 1.02 -11.35 1.45
N ASP A 8 2.06 -10.65 1.92
CA ASP A 8 2.82 -11.01 3.13
C ASP A 8 2.99 -9.80 4.05
N GLU A 9 3.06 -10.00 5.37
CA GLU A 9 3.21 -8.90 6.33
C GLU A 9 4.54 -8.13 6.20
N ALA A 10 5.56 -8.72 5.58
CA ALA A 10 6.81 -8.06 5.25
C ALA A 10 6.65 -7.04 4.10
N ASP A 11 5.60 -7.16 3.27
CA ASP A 11 5.33 -6.19 2.23
C ASP A 11 5.13 -4.77 2.80
N SER A 12 5.44 -3.78 1.96
CA SER A 12 5.28 -2.37 2.28
C SER A 12 3.91 -1.82 1.87
N VAL A 13 3.25 -2.52 0.95
CA VAL A 13 2.04 -2.06 0.26
C VAL A 13 1.00 -3.17 0.12
N GLY A 14 -0.27 -2.79 0.23
CA GLY A 14 -1.41 -3.58 -0.23
C GLY A 14 -1.96 -3.08 -1.56
N VAL A 15 -2.89 -3.81 -2.14
CA VAL A 15 -3.65 -3.42 -3.34
C VAL A 15 -5.10 -3.21 -2.96
N VAL A 16 -5.66 -2.05 -3.31
CA VAL A 16 -7.08 -1.75 -3.11
C VAL A 16 -7.93 -2.60 -4.07
N VAL A 17 -8.97 -3.24 -3.57
CA VAL A 17 -9.84 -4.18 -4.31
C VAL A 17 -11.31 -3.72 -4.38
N VAL A 18 -11.59 -2.50 -3.93
CA VAL A 18 -12.92 -1.87 -4.00
C VAL A 18 -12.81 -0.48 -4.63
N GLU A 19 -13.89 0.00 -5.21
CA GLU A 19 -13.98 1.37 -5.69
C GLU A 19 -14.31 2.36 -4.55
N GLY A 20 -14.14 3.65 -4.82
CA GLY A 20 -14.64 4.70 -3.93
C GLY A 20 -13.88 4.89 -2.61
N VAL A 21 -12.62 4.41 -2.51
CA VAL A 21 -11.79 4.72 -1.34
C VAL A 21 -11.48 6.21 -1.32
N LYS A 22 -12.01 6.89 -0.30
CA LYS A 22 -11.78 8.31 -0.01
C LYS A 22 -10.85 8.50 1.18
N ALA A 23 -10.11 9.60 1.19
CA ALA A 23 -9.34 10.01 2.35
C ALA A 23 -10.23 10.08 3.61
N GLY A 24 -9.71 9.61 4.74
CA GLY A 24 -10.43 9.52 6.01
C GLY A 24 -11.14 8.19 6.25
N THR A 25 -11.44 7.42 5.19
CA THR A 25 -12.15 6.13 5.31
C THR A 25 -11.32 5.10 6.07
N ARG A 26 -11.97 4.37 6.98
CA ARG A 26 -11.35 3.24 7.67
C ARG A 26 -11.48 1.97 6.81
N LEU A 27 -10.35 1.49 6.31
CA LEU A 27 -10.27 0.32 5.45
C LEU A 27 -9.96 -0.92 6.28
N SER A 28 -10.66 -2.00 5.99
CA SER A 28 -10.29 -3.36 6.41
C SER A 28 -9.49 -4.02 5.30
N GLY A 29 -8.39 -4.67 5.62
CA GLY A 29 -7.62 -5.47 4.66
C GLY A 29 -7.20 -6.80 5.27
N TRP A 30 -6.75 -7.69 4.40
CA TRP A 30 -6.34 -9.06 4.76
C TRP A 30 -4.94 -9.32 4.24
N ILE A 31 -4.08 -9.83 5.12
CA ILE A 31 -2.75 -10.32 4.80
C ILE A 31 -2.86 -11.83 4.58
N MET A 32 -2.60 -12.26 3.35
CA MET A 32 -2.90 -13.61 2.88
C MET A 32 -2.02 -14.67 3.56
N ASP A 33 -0.70 -14.48 3.57
CA ASP A 33 0.24 -15.49 4.05
C ASP A 33 0.12 -15.75 5.56
N GLN A 34 -0.26 -14.72 6.33
CA GLN A 34 -0.48 -14.81 7.77
C GLN A 34 -1.94 -15.07 8.15
N ASP A 35 -2.85 -15.17 7.17
CA ASP A 35 -4.30 -15.22 7.37
C ASP A 35 -4.81 -14.21 8.43
N LYS A 36 -4.44 -12.94 8.24
CA LYS A 36 -4.59 -11.91 9.27
C LYS A 36 -5.31 -10.67 8.77
N ASP A 37 -6.31 -10.24 9.54
CA ASP A 37 -6.99 -8.98 9.32
C ASP A 37 -6.20 -7.78 9.85
N ILE A 38 -6.19 -6.69 9.08
CA ILE A 38 -5.62 -5.41 9.47
C ILE A 38 -6.57 -4.26 9.14
N LYS A 39 -6.40 -3.13 9.86
CA LYS A 39 -7.17 -1.90 9.60
C LYS A 39 -6.23 -0.75 9.34
N VAL A 40 -6.49 -0.01 8.27
CA VAL A 40 -5.72 1.17 7.86
C VAL A 40 -6.69 2.31 7.59
N LYS A 41 -6.37 3.52 8.05
CA LYS A 41 -7.11 4.73 7.66
C LYS A 41 -6.53 5.23 6.35
N ALA A 42 -7.35 5.41 5.32
CA ALA A 42 -6.93 6.04 4.09
C ALA A 42 -6.55 7.51 4.35
N LEU A 43 -5.39 7.93 3.89
CA LEU A 43 -4.92 9.32 3.94
C LEU A 43 -5.03 10.01 2.58
N SER A 44 -5.33 9.24 1.53
CA SER A 44 -5.56 9.72 0.17
C SER A 44 -6.82 9.08 -0.40
N ASP A 45 -7.37 9.67 -1.45
CA ASP A 45 -8.27 8.95 -2.35
C ASP A 45 -7.44 7.91 -3.11
N ILE A 46 -7.92 6.66 -3.18
CA ILE A 46 -7.16 5.56 -3.78
C ILE A 46 -8.03 4.80 -4.80
N PRO A 47 -7.66 4.79 -6.09
CA PRO A 47 -8.38 4.00 -7.08
C PRO A 47 -8.30 2.49 -6.80
N ILE A 48 -9.28 1.73 -7.29
CA ILE A 48 -9.20 0.26 -7.32
C ILE A 48 -7.97 -0.20 -8.12
N GLY A 49 -7.32 -1.26 -7.66
CA GLY A 49 -6.09 -1.80 -8.25
C GLY A 49 -4.81 -1.02 -7.90
N HIS A 50 -4.93 0.15 -7.26
CA HIS A 50 -3.77 0.94 -6.87
C HIS A 50 -3.20 0.50 -5.52
N LYS A 51 -1.94 0.88 -5.28
CA LYS A 51 -1.22 0.49 -4.06
C LYS A 51 -1.54 1.44 -2.91
N LEU A 52 -1.73 0.85 -1.74
CA LEU A 52 -1.91 1.52 -0.45
C LEU A 52 -0.71 1.20 0.44
N ALA A 53 -0.11 2.20 1.07
CA ALA A 53 0.96 1.97 2.04
C ALA A 53 0.42 1.32 3.32
N ILE A 54 1.02 0.21 3.73
CA ILE A 54 0.73 -0.47 5.01
C ILE A 54 1.84 -0.28 6.05
N LYS A 55 2.96 0.34 5.64
CA LYS A 55 4.07 0.77 6.47
C LYS A 55 4.46 2.20 6.11
N SER A 56 4.97 2.96 7.06
CA SER A 56 5.56 4.27 6.76
C SER A 56 6.89 4.07 6.02
N LEU A 57 7.08 4.80 4.94
CA LEU A 57 8.24 4.73 4.08
C LEU A 57 8.88 6.11 3.95
N ARG A 58 10.18 6.19 4.16
CA ARG A 58 10.92 7.45 4.00
C ARG A 58 11.45 7.57 2.57
N LYS A 59 11.62 8.81 2.09
CA LYS A 59 12.31 9.12 0.85
C LYS A 59 13.67 8.41 0.79
N GLY A 60 13.96 7.80 -0.37
CA GLY A 60 15.13 6.96 -0.58
C GLY A 60 14.97 5.51 -0.10
N GLY A 61 13.90 5.20 0.64
CA GLY A 61 13.57 3.85 1.07
C GLY A 61 13.06 2.96 -0.07
N THR A 62 12.91 1.68 0.22
CA THR A 62 12.46 0.66 -0.73
C THR A 62 10.99 0.31 -0.50
N VAL A 63 10.25 0.12 -1.59
CA VAL A 63 8.92 -0.52 -1.55
C VAL A 63 9.08 -2.01 -1.83
N ILE A 64 8.69 -2.84 -0.87
CA ILE A 64 8.62 -4.30 -1.01
C ILE A 64 7.20 -4.71 -1.36
N LYS A 65 7.05 -5.54 -2.39
CA LYS A 65 5.79 -6.20 -2.76
C LYS A 65 6.08 -7.62 -3.24
N TYR A 66 5.34 -8.60 -2.73
CA TYR A 66 5.62 -10.02 -2.98
C TYR A 66 7.05 -10.43 -2.59
N GLY A 67 7.60 -9.84 -1.53
CA GLY A 67 9.00 -10.06 -1.12
C GLY A 67 10.04 -9.47 -2.08
N VAL A 68 9.64 -8.74 -3.12
CA VAL A 68 10.53 -8.15 -4.12
C VAL A 68 10.61 -6.64 -3.95
N ASP A 69 11.83 -6.08 -4.11
CA ASP A 69 12.05 -4.65 -4.26
C ASP A 69 11.49 -4.17 -5.61
N ILE A 70 10.39 -3.42 -5.56
CA ILE A 70 9.73 -2.92 -6.77
C ILE A 70 10.12 -1.49 -7.12
N GLY A 71 10.85 -0.78 -6.27
CA GLY A 71 11.08 0.65 -6.47
C GLY A 71 11.62 1.42 -5.27
N CYS A 72 12.10 2.62 -5.57
CA CYS A 72 12.60 3.59 -4.61
C CYS A 72 11.58 4.70 -4.37
N VAL A 73 11.37 5.01 -3.10
CA VAL A 73 10.44 6.04 -2.61
C VAL A 73 11.01 7.43 -2.91
N THR A 74 10.26 8.27 -3.62
CA THR A 74 10.73 9.60 -4.06
C THR A 74 10.30 10.75 -3.15
N ALA A 75 9.31 10.51 -2.29
CA ALA A 75 8.83 11.40 -1.23
C ALA A 75 8.34 10.55 -0.06
N ASP A 76 8.38 11.05 1.17
CA ASP A 76 7.88 10.31 2.34
C ASP A 76 6.43 9.86 2.13
N ILE A 77 6.11 8.64 2.60
CA ILE A 77 4.80 8.00 2.48
C ILE A 77 4.38 7.48 3.85
N ALA A 78 3.26 7.98 4.38
CA ALA A 78 2.65 7.49 5.60
C ALA A 78 1.77 6.25 5.34
N VAL A 79 1.56 5.43 6.38
CA VAL A 79 0.55 4.36 6.35
C VAL A 79 -0.80 4.95 5.98
N GLY A 80 -1.47 4.37 4.99
CA GLY A 80 -2.75 4.88 4.50
C GLY A 80 -2.68 5.72 3.23
N GLU A 81 -1.49 6.11 2.77
CA GLU A 81 -1.33 6.92 1.56
C GLU A 81 -1.33 6.10 0.26
N HIS A 82 -1.69 6.78 -0.83
CA HIS A 82 -1.63 6.24 -2.19
C HIS A 82 -0.18 6.13 -2.66
N VAL A 83 0.27 4.91 -3.00
CA VAL A 83 1.61 4.65 -3.53
C VAL A 83 1.57 4.50 -5.04
N HIS A 84 2.07 5.49 -5.77
CA HIS A 84 2.07 5.49 -7.22
C HIS A 84 3.16 6.41 -7.79
N THR A 85 3.08 6.79 -9.06
CA THR A 85 4.15 7.49 -9.79
C THR A 85 4.55 8.83 -9.15
N GLN A 86 3.69 9.47 -8.36
CA GLN A 86 4.01 10.71 -7.65
C GLN A 86 5.03 10.54 -6.51
N ASN A 87 5.10 9.35 -5.87
CA ASN A 87 5.92 9.11 -4.68
C ASN A 87 6.74 7.80 -4.75
N LEU A 88 6.65 7.07 -5.85
CA LEU A 88 7.42 5.84 -6.11
C LEU A 88 7.97 5.85 -7.53
N LYS A 89 9.29 5.66 -7.65
CA LYS A 89 9.96 5.34 -8.91
C LYS A 89 10.24 3.84 -8.96
N THR A 90 9.60 3.13 -9.88
CA THR A 90 9.82 1.69 -10.04
C THR A 90 11.23 1.42 -10.57
N LYS A 91 11.84 0.32 -10.09
CA LYS A 91 13.07 -0.18 -10.70
C LYS A 91 12.69 -0.80 -12.05
N ARG A 92 13.36 -0.38 -13.13
CA ARG A 92 13.20 -1.02 -14.43
C ARG A 92 13.74 -2.45 -14.32
N TRP A 93 12.95 -3.39 -14.84
CA TRP A 93 13.43 -4.73 -15.18
C TRP A 93 13.98 -4.65 -16.60
#